data_AF-H2C9Y8-F1
#
_entry.id   AF-H2C9Y8-F1
#
_cell.length_a   1.000
_cell.length_b   1.000
_cell.length_c   1.000
_cell.angle_alpha   90.00
_cell.angle_beta   90.00
_cell.angle_gamma   90.00
#
_symmetry.space_group_name_H-M   'P 1'
#
loop_
_entity.id
_entity.type
_entity.pdbx_description
1 polymer ?
#
loop_
_entity_poly.entity_id
_entity_poly.type
_entity_poly.pdbx_seq_one_letter_code
_entity_poly.pdbx_strand_id
1 'polypeptide(L)'
;MIRLTGSIRLISLLLLPVLSLLTAACELSSLEKEDASVAMLAALSASFQAPALPQAPIELEINGEYGEDFDFDGHADMIHQIHASFHSSVGYTGTWNSETPFGNPERTVLEFDNAKRTAYVDCPACWTPGISRMQWTVYNGDIYYCEIIYGKATLADAKADSTTANPTDPTVTGSCGFSYWSKLDPL
;
A
#
# COMPACT_ATOMS: atom_id res chain seq x y z
N MET A 1 21.17 50.11 -10.66
CA MET A 1 20.32 51.02 -9.87
C MET A 1 19.72 50.22 -8.73
N ILE A 2 20.14 50.53 -7.50
CA ILE A 2 19.62 50.19 -6.16
C ILE A 2 19.41 48.70 -5.76
N ARG A 3 20.19 48.31 -4.74
CA ARG A 3 20.16 47.08 -3.93
C ARG A 3 18.94 47.05 -3.00
N LEU A 4 18.44 45.85 -2.67
CA LEU A 4 17.92 45.56 -1.32
C LEU A 4 18.37 44.16 -0.88
N THR A 5 19.42 44.17 -0.06
CA THR A 5 19.89 43.10 0.81
C THR A 5 18.94 42.99 2.00
N GLY A 6 18.26 41.85 2.14
CA GLY A 6 17.41 41.54 3.30
C GLY A 6 18.07 40.45 4.15
N SER A 7 18.85 40.88 5.14
CA SER A 7 19.41 40.05 6.21
C SER A 7 18.41 40.06 7.37
N ILE A 8 17.92 38.88 7.79
CA ILE A 8 17.24 38.72 9.08
C ILE A 8 17.91 37.60 9.88
N ARG A 9 18.21 37.99 11.11
CA ARG A 9 18.94 37.34 12.20
C ARG A 9 18.19 36.11 12.74
N LEU A 10 18.89 35.01 13.02
CA LEU A 10 19.52 34.64 14.30
C LEU A 10 18.50 34.30 15.41
N ILE A 11 18.70 33.12 16.02
CA ILE A 11 18.43 32.73 17.42
C ILE A 11 17.10 32.00 17.71
N SER A 12 17.19 30.67 17.81
CA SER A 12 16.66 29.88 18.93
C SER A 12 17.52 28.62 19.02
N LEU A 13 18.67 28.69 19.70
CA LEU A 13 18.83 28.21 21.07
C LEU A 13 18.18 26.84 21.30
N LEU A 14 19.01 25.82 21.11
CA LEU A 14 19.14 24.64 21.98
C LEU A 14 18.54 24.86 23.38
N LEU A 15 17.46 24.15 23.72
CA LEU A 15 17.07 23.83 25.09
C LEU A 15 16.10 22.64 25.11
N LEU A 16 16.65 21.48 25.51
CA LEU A 16 16.01 20.39 26.29
C LEU A 16 14.89 19.57 25.60
N PRO A 17 15.02 18.23 25.61
CA PRO A 17 14.90 17.49 26.85
C PRO A 17 16.06 16.50 27.07
N VAL A 18 17.11 16.96 27.76
CA VAL A 18 17.98 16.04 28.52
C VAL A 18 17.37 15.76 29.91
N LEU A 19 16.22 16.37 30.22
CA LEU A 19 15.55 16.27 31.50
C LEU A 19 14.34 15.31 31.45
N SER A 20 14.58 14.07 31.04
CA SER A 20 13.65 12.95 31.35
C SER A 20 14.36 11.65 31.74
N LEU A 21 15.70 11.67 31.84
CA LEU A 21 16.49 10.54 32.33
C LEU A 21 16.86 10.61 33.82
N LEU A 22 16.54 11.72 34.52
CA LEU A 22 16.86 11.84 35.96
C LEU A 22 15.67 11.60 36.91
N THR A 23 14.47 11.34 36.41
CA THR A 23 13.32 10.97 37.25
C THR A 23 13.10 9.46 37.35
N ALA A 24 14.06 8.64 36.91
CA ALA A 24 14.04 7.19 37.10
C ALA A 24 15.04 6.70 38.18
N ALA A 25 15.84 7.60 38.76
CA ALA A 25 16.87 7.23 39.74
C ALA A 25 16.43 7.41 41.21
N CYS A 26 15.26 7.98 41.47
CA CYS A 26 14.82 8.37 42.82
C CYS A 26 13.66 7.51 43.38
N GLU A 27 13.44 6.31 42.85
CA GLU A 27 12.55 5.30 43.47
C GLU A 27 13.25 3.96 43.72
N LEU A 28 14.58 3.89 43.62
CA LEU A 28 15.32 2.64 43.83
C LEU A 28 15.88 2.43 45.26
N SER A 29 15.72 3.38 46.18
CA SER A 29 16.27 3.27 47.53
C SER A 29 15.33 2.59 48.54
N SER A 30 14.09 2.28 48.15
CA SER A 30 13.06 1.72 49.04
C SER A 30 12.66 0.28 48.74
N LEU A 31 13.19 -0.36 47.69
CA LEU A 31 12.88 -1.75 47.37
C LEU A 31 13.81 -2.68 48.16
N GLU A 32 13.35 -2.96 49.38
CA GLU A 32 13.95 -3.90 50.32
C GLU A 32 14.02 -5.30 49.72
N LYS A 33 15.20 -5.66 49.19
CA LYS A 33 15.84 -6.99 49.14
C LYS A 33 15.10 -8.21 48.53
N GLU A 34 13.77 -8.25 48.42
CA GLU A 34 12.99 -9.34 47.82
C GLU A 34 12.57 -9.07 46.36
N ASP A 35 12.53 -7.80 45.92
CA ASP A 35 12.14 -7.43 44.55
C ASP A 35 13.28 -7.38 43.53
N ALA A 36 14.54 -7.46 43.98
CA ALA A 36 15.70 -7.48 43.08
C ALA A 36 15.72 -8.72 42.16
N SER A 37 15.18 -9.85 42.65
CA SER A 37 15.03 -11.08 41.87
C SER A 37 14.01 -10.93 40.73
N VAL A 38 12.90 -10.23 40.97
CA VAL A 38 11.84 -10.04 39.97
C VAL A 38 12.30 -9.09 38.87
N ALA A 39 12.98 -8.00 39.23
CA ALA A 39 13.57 -7.08 38.26
C ALA A 39 14.66 -7.74 37.41
N MET A 40 15.48 -8.62 38.00
CA MET A 40 16.51 -9.37 37.27
C MET A 40 15.89 -10.44 36.35
N LEU A 41 14.83 -11.14 36.77
CA LEU A 41 14.08 -12.07 35.91
C LEU A 41 13.37 -11.35 34.75
N ALA A 42 12.82 -10.16 34.98
CA ALA A 42 12.23 -9.34 33.92
C ALA A 42 13.28 -8.85 32.92
N ALA A 43 14.46 -8.41 33.40
CA ALA A 43 15.58 -8.00 32.55
C ALA A 43 16.19 -9.17 31.75
N LEU A 44 16.27 -10.37 32.35
CA LEU A 44 16.62 -11.59 31.61
C LEU A 44 15.54 -11.91 30.57
N SER A 45 14.25 -11.83 30.90
CA SER A 45 13.18 -12.13 29.93
C SER A 45 13.20 -11.19 28.71
N ALA A 46 13.56 -9.92 28.90
CA ALA A 46 13.67 -8.94 27.83
C ALA A 46 14.91 -9.15 26.92
N SER A 47 15.91 -9.89 27.40
CA SER A 47 17.11 -10.25 26.63
C SER A 47 17.00 -11.61 25.94
N PHE A 48 15.93 -12.37 26.20
CA PHE A 48 15.58 -13.63 25.55
C PHE A 48 14.33 -13.53 24.65
N GLN A 49 13.96 -12.34 24.15
CA GLN A 49 13.07 -12.29 23.00
C GLN A 49 13.74 -13.04 21.85
N ALA A 50 13.26 -14.25 21.57
CA ALA A 50 13.62 -14.97 20.36
C ALA A 50 13.41 -14.01 19.18
N PRO A 51 14.35 -13.94 18.22
CA PRO A 51 14.15 -13.13 17.03
C PRO A 51 12.79 -13.48 16.45
N ALA A 52 11.94 -12.47 16.27
CA ALA A 52 10.62 -12.67 15.68
C ALA A 52 10.82 -13.47 14.39
N LEU A 53 10.11 -14.59 14.27
CA LEU A 53 10.15 -15.38 13.05
C LEU A 53 9.88 -14.46 11.86
N PRO A 54 10.58 -14.65 10.73
CA PRO A 54 10.30 -13.87 9.53
C PRO A 54 8.80 -14.01 9.24
N GLN A 55 8.10 -12.86 9.27
CA GLN A 55 6.68 -12.85 8.93
C GLN A 55 6.54 -13.26 7.47
N ALA A 56 5.58 -14.15 7.19
CA ALA A 56 5.25 -14.50 5.82
C ALA A 56 4.93 -13.23 5.01
N PRO A 57 5.26 -13.20 3.71
CA PRO A 57 4.88 -12.08 2.87
C PRO A 57 3.37 -11.89 2.89
N ILE A 58 2.95 -10.63 2.84
CA ILE A 58 1.54 -10.28 2.66
C ILE A 58 1.28 -10.37 1.15
N GLU A 59 0.36 -11.21 0.73
CA GLU A 59 -0.02 -11.35 -0.68
C GLU A 59 -1.23 -10.46 -1.00
N LEU A 60 -1.30 -9.96 -2.24
CA LEU A 60 -2.50 -9.32 -2.78
C LEU A 60 -3.62 -10.36 -2.89
N GLU A 61 -4.83 -10.02 -2.40
CA GLU A 61 -5.90 -11.02 -2.20
C GLU A 61 -6.44 -11.64 -3.49
N ILE A 62 -6.22 -10.98 -4.63
CA ILE A 62 -6.64 -11.42 -5.97
C ILE A 62 -5.44 -11.81 -6.84
N ASN A 63 -4.38 -12.36 -6.24
CA ASN A 63 -3.30 -12.97 -7.02
C ASN A 63 -3.84 -14.18 -7.81
N GLY A 64 -3.53 -14.25 -9.10
CA GLY A 64 -3.98 -15.31 -9.99
C GLY A 64 -3.92 -14.96 -11.47
N GLU A 65 -4.43 -15.90 -12.28
CA GLU A 65 -4.70 -15.72 -13.71
C GLU A 65 -6.21 -15.70 -13.93
N TYR A 66 -6.67 -14.73 -14.70
CA TYR A 66 -8.10 -14.50 -14.91
C TYR A 66 -8.39 -14.19 -16.38
N GLY A 67 -9.49 -14.71 -16.90
CA GLY A 67 -10.14 -14.21 -18.10
C GLY A 67 -11.03 -13.02 -17.77
N GLU A 68 -11.24 -12.15 -18.74
CA GLU A 68 -12.28 -11.12 -18.73
C GLU A 68 -13.11 -11.29 -20.00
N ASP A 69 -14.39 -11.61 -19.83
CA ASP A 69 -15.34 -11.71 -20.94
C ASP A 69 -15.75 -10.29 -21.39
N PHE A 70 -15.00 -9.72 -22.33
CA PHE A 70 -15.30 -8.41 -22.93
C PHE A 70 -15.96 -8.58 -24.29
N ASP A 71 -17.22 -9.02 -24.29
CA ASP A 71 -17.99 -9.27 -25.51
C ASP A 71 -18.54 -7.97 -26.13
N PHE A 72 -17.70 -7.20 -26.84
CA PHE A 72 -18.16 -6.13 -27.73
C PHE A 72 -18.38 -6.62 -29.18
N ASP A 73 -17.75 -7.72 -29.57
CA ASP A 73 -17.77 -8.26 -30.95
C ASP A 73 -17.56 -9.79 -31.04
N GLY A 74 -17.71 -10.55 -29.94
CA GLY A 74 -17.53 -12.01 -29.93
C GLY A 74 -16.06 -12.46 -29.85
N HIS A 75 -15.16 -11.53 -29.53
CA HIS A 75 -13.75 -11.79 -29.32
C HIS A 75 -13.23 -10.98 -28.14
N ALA A 76 -13.07 -11.60 -26.97
CA ALA A 76 -12.08 -11.12 -26.00
C ALA A 76 -11.78 -12.20 -24.94
N ASP A 77 -10.75 -13.00 -25.19
CA ASP A 77 -10.03 -13.67 -24.11
C ASP A 77 -8.95 -12.70 -23.62
N MET A 78 -9.34 -11.63 -22.91
CA MET A 78 -8.36 -10.81 -22.20
C MET A 78 -7.88 -11.58 -20.98
N ILE A 79 -6.58 -11.89 -20.94
CA ILE A 79 -5.99 -12.62 -19.81
C ILE A 79 -5.30 -11.61 -18.89
N HIS A 80 -5.71 -11.60 -17.63
CA HIS A 80 -5.07 -10.85 -16.56
C HIS A 80 -4.15 -11.76 -15.76
N GLN A 81 -2.89 -11.36 -15.62
CA GLN A 81 -1.91 -12.01 -14.75
C GLN A 81 -1.60 -11.05 -13.59
N ILE A 82 -2.15 -11.34 -12.41
CA ILE A 82 -2.07 -10.48 -11.23
C ILE A 82 -1.23 -11.19 -10.18
N HIS A 83 -0.08 -10.62 -9.84
CA HIS A 83 0.81 -11.18 -8.83
C HIS A 83 1.47 -10.05 -8.06
N ALA A 84 1.16 -9.88 -6.78
CA ALA A 84 1.85 -8.93 -5.92
C ALA A 84 2.00 -9.41 -4.48
N SER A 85 3.12 -9.04 -3.89
CA SER A 85 3.47 -9.37 -2.51
C SER A 85 4.14 -8.17 -1.83
N PHE A 86 4.03 -8.10 -0.51
CA PHE A 86 4.78 -7.20 0.34
C PHE A 86 5.61 -8.02 1.31
N HIS A 87 6.91 -7.75 1.33
CA HIS A 87 7.83 -8.35 2.27
C HIS A 87 8.64 -7.25 2.97
N SER A 88 8.72 -7.31 4.30
CA SER A 88 9.28 -6.22 5.12
C SER A 88 10.72 -5.83 4.78
N SER A 89 11.50 -6.75 4.20
CA SER A 89 12.88 -6.50 3.78
C SER A 89 13.04 -5.91 2.38
N VAL A 90 12.09 -6.10 1.47
CA VAL A 90 12.20 -5.67 0.05
C VAL A 90 11.12 -4.68 -0.37
N GLY A 91 10.06 -4.51 0.41
CA GLY A 91 8.91 -3.69 0.06
C GLY A 91 7.91 -4.44 -0.82
N TYR A 92 7.20 -3.70 -1.67
CA TYR A 92 6.24 -4.24 -2.63
C TYR A 92 6.96 -4.78 -3.86
N THR A 93 6.52 -5.93 -4.34
CA THR A 93 6.94 -6.53 -5.60
C THR A 93 5.71 -7.06 -6.32
N GLY A 94 5.72 -7.07 -7.66
CA GLY A 94 4.63 -7.66 -8.42
C GLY A 94 4.23 -6.92 -9.68
N THR A 95 3.30 -7.51 -10.42
CA THR A 95 2.73 -6.98 -11.65
C THR A 95 1.20 -7.16 -11.69
N TRP A 96 0.56 -6.31 -12.50
CA TRP A 96 -0.83 -6.42 -12.91
C TRP A 96 -0.88 -6.32 -14.43
N ASN A 97 -0.71 -7.43 -15.12
CA ASN A 97 -0.59 -7.45 -16.56
C ASN A 97 -1.91 -7.85 -17.21
N SER A 98 -2.18 -7.29 -18.39
CA SER A 98 -3.37 -7.61 -19.19
C SER A 98 -2.92 -7.91 -20.61
N GLU A 99 -3.10 -9.15 -21.06
CA GLU A 99 -2.85 -9.55 -22.44
C GLU A 99 -3.99 -9.06 -23.33
N THR A 100 -3.67 -8.17 -24.26
CA THR A 100 -4.61 -7.65 -25.25
C THR A 100 -4.12 -7.95 -26.66
N PRO A 101 -5.01 -7.98 -27.67
CA PRO A 101 -4.61 -8.06 -29.08
C PRO A 101 -3.65 -6.93 -29.52
N PHE A 102 -3.61 -5.82 -28.79
CA PHE A 102 -2.78 -4.66 -29.08
C PHE A 102 -1.46 -4.63 -28.29
N GLY A 103 -1.22 -5.64 -27.44
CA GLY A 103 -0.02 -5.79 -26.63
C GLY A 103 -0.31 -6.12 -25.17
N ASN A 104 0.76 -6.39 -24.42
CA ASN A 104 0.73 -6.62 -22.98
C ASN A 104 1.64 -5.59 -22.29
N PRO A 105 1.14 -4.37 -22.02
CA PRO A 105 1.94 -3.39 -21.30
C PRO A 105 2.11 -3.87 -19.85
N GLU A 106 3.36 -4.08 -19.45
CA GLU A 106 3.68 -4.47 -18.09
C GLU A 106 3.30 -3.34 -17.11
N ARG A 107 2.52 -3.67 -16.08
CA ARG A 107 2.19 -2.73 -15.00
C ARG A 107 2.83 -3.22 -13.71
N THR A 108 3.75 -2.44 -13.16
CA THR A 108 4.42 -2.77 -11.89
C THR A 108 3.56 -2.34 -10.71
N VAL A 109 3.35 -3.23 -9.73
CA VAL A 109 2.62 -2.88 -8.50
C VAL A 109 3.54 -2.12 -7.55
N LEU A 110 3.15 -0.89 -7.21
CA LEU A 110 3.90 -0.02 -6.31
C LEU A 110 3.47 -0.16 -4.85
N GLU A 111 2.18 -0.36 -4.61
CA GLU A 111 1.57 -0.47 -3.28
C GLU A 111 0.19 -1.13 -3.41
N PHE A 112 -0.23 -1.92 -2.43
CA PHE A 112 -1.61 -2.41 -2.34
C PHE A 112 -2.11 -2.45 -0.90
N ASP A 113 -3.43 -2.45 -0.74
CA ASP A 113 -4.13 -2.53 0.55
C ASP A 113 -5.36 -3.41 0.38
N ASN A 114 -5.28 -4.66 0.87
CA ASN A 114 -6.38 -5.63 0.79
C ASN A 114 -7.63 -5.17 1.56
N ALA A 115 -7.47 -4.43 2.65
CA ALA A 115 -8.62 -3.93 3.42
C ALA A 115 -9.41 -2.87 2.65
N LYS A 116 -8.73 -2.07 1.82
CA LYS A 116 -9.37 -1.09 0.92
C LYS A 116 -9.67 -1.64 -0.47
N ARG A 117 -9.15 -2.83 -0.78
CA ARG A 117 -9.18 -3.45 -2.11
C ARG A 117 -8.65 -2.55 -3.20
N THR A 118 -7.49 -1.95 -2.96
CA THR A 118 -6.84 -1.03 -3.89
C THR A 118 -5.40 -1.41 -4.15
N ALA A 119 -4.94 -1.23 -5.40
CA ALA A 119 -3.54 -1.33 -5.79
C ALA A 119 -3.14 -0.12 -6.64
N TYR A 120 -1.93 0.37 -6.46
CA TYR A 120 -1.33 1.40 -7.28
C TYR A 120 -0.33 0.76 -8.22
N VAL A 121 -0.47 1.02 -9.51
CA VAL A 121 0.36 0.40 -10.55
C VAL A 121 0.99 1.47 -11.41
N ASP A 122 2.26 1.30 -11.77
CA ASP A 122 2.94 2.15 -12.76
C ASP A 122 2.97 1.44 -14.11
N CYS A 123 2.64 2.17 -15.16
CA CYS A 123 2.69 1.66 -16.53
C CYS A 123 3.22 2.73 -17.48
N PRO A 124 4.54 2.84 -17.66
CA PRO A 124 5.15 3.85 -18.53
C PRO A 124 4.85 3.63 -20.03
N ALA A 125 4.49 2.40 -20.41
CA ALA A 125 4.19 2.02 -21.79
C ALA A 125 2.68 1.91 -22.09
N CYS A 126 1.81 2.18 -21.11
CA CYS A 126 0.36 2.16 -21.32
C CYS A 126 -0.11 3.34 -22.18
N TRP A 127 -1.32 3.23 -22.75
CA TRP A 127 -1.96 4.32 -23.49
C TRP A 127 -2.08 5.61 -22.67
N THR A 128 -2.29 5.48 -21.35
CA THR A 128 -2.18 6.57 -20.38
C THR A 128 -0.96 6.32 -19.48
N PRO A 129 0.24 6.79 -19.88
CA PRO A 129 1.45 6.56 -19.09
C PRO A 129 1.36 7.13 -17.68
N GLY A 130 1.92 6.41 -16.72
CA GLY A 130 2.06 6.85 -15.33
C GLY A 130 1.36 5.92 -14.34
N ILE A 131 1.02 6.47 -13.18
CA ILE A 131 0.52 5.73 -12.04
C ILE A 131 -1.00 5.74 -12.00
N SER A 132 -1.56 4.54 -11.95
CA SER A 132 -2.99 4.29 -11.89
C SER A 132 -3.39 3.66 -10.56
N ARG A 133 -4.66 3.82 -10.18
CA ARG A 133 -5.25 3.11 -9.03
C ARG A 133 -6.24 2.08 -9.53
N MET A 134 -5.90 0.81 -9.33
CA MET A 134 -6.80 -0.32 -9.45
C MET A 134 -7.63 -0.45 -8.19
N GLN A 135 -8.91 -0.77 -8.35
CA GLN A 135 -9.80 -1.14 -7.27
C GLN A 135 -10.52 -2.43 -7.64
N TRP A 136 -10.80 -3.27 -6.65
CA TRP A 136 -11.58 -4.48 -6.86
C TRP A 136 -12.66 -4.65 -5.79
N THR A 137 -13.64 -5.48 -6.08
CA THR A 137 -14.70 -5.89 -5.17
C THR A 137 -15.07 -7.34 -5.40
N VAL A 138 -15.72 -7.94 -4.40
CA VAL A 138 -16.28 -9.28 -4.49
C VAL A 138 -17.79 -9.16 -4.36
N TYR A 139 -18.52 -9.65 -5.34
CA TYR A 139 -19.98 -9.59 -5.39
C TYR A 139 -20.53 -10.94 -5.83
N ASN A 140 -21.42 -11.53 -5.04
CA ASN A 140 -21.97 -12.87 -5.26
C ASN A 140 -20.92 -13.99 -5.47
N GLY A 141 -19.71 -13.81 -4.92
CA GLY A 141 -18.60 -14.76 -5.04
C GLY A 141 -17.69 -14.53 -6.25
N ASP A 142 -18.08 -13.64 -7.16
CA ASP A 142 -17.27 -13.24 -8.31
C ASP A 142 -16.39 -12.04 -7.96
N ILE A 143 -15.22 -11.96 -8.61
CA ILE A 143 -14.29 -10.82 -8.48
C ILE A 143 -14.57 -9.84 -9.61
N TYR A 144 -14.67 -8.57 -9.26
CA TYR A 144 -14.76 -7.47 -10.20
C TYR A 144 -13.63 -6.49 -9.94
N TYR A 145 -13.01 -5.98 -10.99
CA TYR A 145 -11.98 -4.97 -10.89
C TYR A 145 -12.26 -3.80 -11.81
N CYS A 146 -11.59 -2.68 -11.55
CA CYS A 146 -11.57 -1.57 -12.46
C CYS A 146 -10.42 -0.59 -12.15
N GLU A 147 -10.06 0.23 -13.14
CA GLU A 147 -9.08 1.31 -12.99
C GLU A 147 -9.82 2.63 -12.69
N ILE A 148 -9.67 3.18 -11.48
CA ILE A 148 -10.45 4.36 -11.04
C ILE A 148 -9.69 5.67 -11.25
N ILE A 149 -8.37 5.59 -11.38
CA ILE A 149 -7.49 6.72 -11.64
C ILE A 149 -6.47 6.27 -12.68
N TYR A 150 -6.22 7.14 -13.66
CA TYR A 150 -5.35 6.87 -14.80
C TYR A 150 -4.18 7.85 -14.84
N GLY A 151 -2.96 7.34 -15.07
CA GLY A 151 -1.82 8.12 -15.57
C GLY A 151 -1.40 9.33 -14.72
N LYS A 152 -1.41 9.20 -13.38
CA LYS A 152 -0.88 10.25 -12.50
C LYS A 152 0.65 10.27 -12.55
N ALA A 153 1.22 11.46 -12.41
CA ALA A 153 2.68 11.64 -12.50
C ALA A 153 3.44 11.01 -11.32
N THR A 154 2.82 10.97 -10.14
CA THR A 154 3.44 10.44 -8.93
C THR A 154 2.47 9.59 -8.11
N LEU A 155 3.02 8.69 -7.27
CA LEU A 155 2.25 7.88 -6.35
C LEU A 155 1.50 8.77 -5.34
N ALA A 156 2.12 9.86 -4.89
CA ALA A 156 1.49 10.81 -3.99
C ALA A 156 0.24 11.46 -4.63
N ASP A 157 0.32 11.84 -5.91
CA ASP A 157 -0.82 12.41 -6.64
C ASP A 157 -1.94 11.38 -6.82
N ALA A 158 -1.60 10.12 -7.12
CA ALA A 158 -2.58 9.04 -7.22
C ALA A 158 -3.27 8.76 -5.87
N LYS A 159 -2.55 8.88 -4.75
CA LYS A 159 -3.09 8.71 -3.39
C LYS A 159 -3.95 9.90 -2.95
N ALA A 160 -3.61 11.11 -3.38
CA ALA A 160 -4.35 12.33 -3.06
C ALA A 160 -5.67 12.46 -3.85
N ASP A 161 -5.82 11.72 -4.95
CA ASP A 161 -7.03 11.76 -5.78
C ASP A 161 -8.23 11.12 -5.06
N SER A 162 -9.32 11.90 -4.99
CA SER A 162 -10.54 11.59 -4.25
C SER A 162 -11.57 10.79 -5.06
N THR A 163 -11.28 10.43 -6.30
CA THR A 163 -12.17 9.62 -7.15
C THR A 163 -12.39 8.25 -6.50
N THR A 164 -13.64 7.85 -6.35
CA THR A 164 -14.02 6.57 -5.70
C THR A 164 -14.89 5.74 -6.63
N ALA A 165 -14.77 4.42 -6.55
CA ALA A 165 -15.75 3.52 -7.14
C ALA A 165 -16.92 3.27 -6.17
N ASN A 166 -18.08 2.96 -6.73
CA ASN A 166 -19.21 2.39 -6.01
C ASN A 166 -19.21 0.86 -6.21
N PRO A 167 -18.91 0.07 -5.16
CA PRO A 167 -18.83 -1.39 -5.26
C PRO A 167 -20.16 -2.11 -4.99
N THR A 168 -21.27 -1.40 -4.77
CA THR A 168 -22.53 -1.98 -4.22
C THR A 168 -23.12 -3.10 -5.08
N ASP A 169 -23.15 -2.91 -6.40
CA ASP A 169 -23.55 -3.95 -7.36
C ASP A 169 -22.84 -3.70 -8.69
N PRO A 170 -21.65 -4.30 -8.91
CA PRO A 170 -20.84 -4.06 -10.10
C PRO A 170 -21.51 -4.50 -11.40
N THR A 171 -22.63 -5.24 -11.34
CA THR A 171 -23.36 -5.74 -12.51
C THR A 171 -24.42 -4.77 -13.04
N VAL A 172 -24.89 -3.82 -12.22
CA VAL A 172 -25.99 -2.91 -12.60
C VAL A 172 -25.78 -1.46 -12.16
N THR A 173 -25.45 -1.23 -10.88
CA THR A 173 -25.49 0.12 -10.28
C THR A 173 -24.15 0.63 -9.76
N GLY A 174 -23.16 -0.26 -9.69
CA GLY A 174 -21.79 0.06 -9.37
C GLY A 174 -21.16 0.87 -10.49
N SER A 175 -20.27 1.78 -10.11
CA SER A 175 -19.53 2.62 -11.05
C SER A 175 -18.07 2.64 -10.68
N CYS A 176 -17.20 2.75 -11.68
CA CYS A 176 -15.77 2.87 -11.51
C CYS A 176 -15.30 4.26 -11.94
N GLY A 177 -15.76 5.31 -11.23
CA GLY A 177 -15.55 6.68 -11.69
C GLY A 177 -16.22 6.92 -13.05
N PHE A 178 -15.43 6.94 -14.13
CA PHE A 178 -15.89 7.11 -15.51
C PHE A 178 -16.02 5.80 -16.30
N SER A 179 -15.68 4.66 -15.70
CA SER A 179 -15.74 3.33 -16.32
C SER A 179 -16.79 2.43 -15.64
N TYR A 180 -17.02 1.27 -16.25
CA TYR A 180 -17.73 0.14 -15.66
C TYR A 180 -16.75 -0.81 -14.94
N TRP A 181 -17.32 -1.69 -14.12
CA TRP A 181 -16.60 -2.80 -13.53
C TRP A 181 -16.41 -3.92 -14.55
N SER A 182 -15.25 -4.55 -14.52
CA SER A 182 -14.92 -5.73 -15.32
C SER A 182 -14.89 -6.97 -14.43
N LYS A 183 -15.50 -8.06 -14.87
CA LYS A 183 -15.47 -9.34 -14.15
C LYS A 183 -14.12 -10.03 -14.41
N LEU A 184 -13.53 -10.61 -13.37
CA LEU A 184 -12.38 -11.51 -13.47
C LEU A 184 -12.86 -12.94 -13.25
N ASP A 185 -12.81 -13.76 -14.30
CA ASP A 185 -13.13 -15.18 -14.28
C ASP A 185 -11.85 -15.99 -14.10
N PRO A 186 -11.67 -16.74 -12.99
CA PRO A 186 -10.46 -17.54 -12.78
C PRO A 186 -10.21 -18.55 -13.92
N LEU A 187 -8.96 -18.66 -14.36
CA LEU A 187 -8.51 -19.63 -15.38
C LEU A 187 -7.97 -20.94 -14.75
#